data_AF-A0A5B9Y554-F1
#
_entry.id   AF-A0A5B9Y554-F1
#
_cell.length_a   1.000
_cell.length_b   1.000
_cell.length_c   1.000
_cell.angle_alpha   90.00
_cell.angle_beta   90.00
_cell.angle_gamma   90.00
#
_symmetry.space_group_name_H-M   'P 1'
#
loop_
_entity.id
_entity.type
_entity.pdbx_description
1 polymer ?
#
loop_
_entity_poly.entity_id
_entity_poly.type
_entity_poly.pdbx_seq_one_letter_code
_entity_poly.pdbx_strand_id
1 'polypeptide(L)'
;MEKYKQFSDFINTVSEKWFKSFFLGRLDELKNSLLDSNTEIIGDFKPDLSTLNKIFANTKVEIEGFKTLEEINEYISTNFSISDDKDGTMPSTIQTELVEAIKENPTNIHEKITELIIRMQVTTIVKNCHKALKLCDNLNGKLGSTTDFKDIDKEDVYYILNSDVAKIVNNLKNWSTQNPKQAENYENELKILMDEESSIQEKKDASDIVEHYFSTIIGNEIDDEDINDLAPDKINENSIILIFNKGITICDEMVAKIDLTHLVHEELN
;
A
#
# COMPACT_ATOMS: atom_id res chain seq x y z
N MET A 1 27.14 6.39 -22.71
CA MET A 1 27.24 5.23 -21.80
C MET A 1 25.81 4.81 -21.56
N GLU A 2 25.44 3.58 -21.90
CA GLU A 2 24.08 3.07 -21.60
C GLU A 2 23.91 3.04 -20.08
N LYS A 3 22.78 3.58 -19.61
CA LYS A 3 22.45 3.70 -18.18
C LYS A 3 22.28 2.33 -17.50
N TYR A 4 21.87 1.34 -18.29
CA TYR A 4 21.61 -0.03 -17.86
C TYR A 4 22.21 -1.01 -18.87
N LYS A 5 22.81 -2.10 -18.39
CA LYS A 5 23.38 -3.13 -19.27
C LYS A 5 22.36 -4.23 -19.54
N GLN A 6 21.77 -4.77 -18.47
CA GLN A 6 20.72 -5.78 -18.54
C GLN A 6 19.39 -5.23 -18.04
N PHE A 7 18.28 -5.87 -18.44
CA PHE A 7 16.95 -5.48 -17.97
C PHE A 7 16.80 -5.60 -16.44
N SER A 8 17.48 -6.56 -15.81
CA SER A 8 17.55 -6.66 -14.34
C SER A 8 18.17 -5.42 -13.67
N ASP A 9 19.17 -4.77 -14.28
CA ASP A 9 19.78 -3.55 -13.72
C ASP A 9 18.76 -2.41 -13.68
N PHE A 10 17.95 -2.29 -14.74
CA PHE A 10 16.85 -1.34 -14.83
C PHE A 10 15.79 -1.62 -13.76
N ILE A 11 15.33 -2.88 -13.66
CA ILE A 11 14.31 -3.26 -12.69
C ILE A 11 14.79 -3.04 -11.25
N ASN A 12 16.03 -3.40 -10.93
CA ASN A 12 16.62 -3.14 -9.60
C ASN A 12 16.65 -1.64 -9.28
N THR A 13 17.07 -0.82 -10.24
CA THR A 13 17.13 0.64 -10.06
C THR A 13 15.74 1.24 -9.81
N VAL A 14 14.76 0.86 -10.64
CA VAL A 14 13.38 1.38 -10.52
C VAL A 14 12.73 0.90 -9.23
N SER A 15 12.83 -0.40 -8.92
CA SER A 15 12.24 -0.96 -7.69
C SER A 15 12.86 -0.40 -6.43
N GLU A 16 14.18 -0.21 -6.39
CA GLU A 16 14.88 0.45 -5.28
C GLU A 16 14.37 1.87 -5.09
N LYS A 17 14.43 2.69 -6.15
CA LYS A 17 14.03 4.10 -6.11
C LYS A 17 12.57 4.25 -5.69
N TRP A 18 11.69 3.46 -6.31
CA TRP A 18 10.27 3.46 -5.99
C TRP A 18 10.01 3.02 -4.55
N PHE A 19 10.50 1.85 -4.16
CA PHE A 19 10.22 1.29 -2.84
C PHE A 19 10.70 2.22 -1.73
N LYS A 20 11.91 2.76 -1.82
CA LYS A 20 12.43 3.73 -0.84
C LYS A 20 11.54 4.97 -0.76
N SER A 21 11.19 5.56 -1.90
CA SER A 21 10.37 6.77 -1.93
C SER A 21 8.96 6.51 -1.38
N PHE A 22 8.27 5.50 -1.92
CA PHE A 22 6.90 5.17 -1.56
C PHE A 22 6.81 4.72 -0.11
N PHE A 23 7.62 3.74 0.31
CA PHE A 23 7.58 3.22 1.67
C PHE A 23 7.91 4.30 2.70
N LEU A 24 8.98 5.07 2.51
CA LEU A 24 9.37 6.09 3.48
C LEU A 24 8.36 7.23 3.53
N GLY A 25 7.74 7.60 2.39
CA GLY A 25 6.63 8.55 2.36
C GLY A 25 5.44 8.07 3.21
N ARG A 26 5.00 6.83 3.01
CA ARG A 26 3.94 6.21 3.82
C ARG A 26 4.30 6.08 5.29
N LEU A 27 5.55 5.77 5.57
CA LEU A 27 6.07 5.72 6.93
C LEU A 27 6.01 7.13 7.56
N ASP A 28 6.47 8.17 6.87
CA ASP A 28 6.41 9.54 7.39
C ASP A 28 4.95 10.03 7.60
N GLU A 29 4.03 9.69 6.70
CA GLU A 29 2.59 9.93 6.86
C GLU A 29 2.03 9.26 8.12
N LEU A 30 2.34 7.98 8.32
CA LEU A 30 1.97 7.23 9.53
C LEU A 30 2.57 7.87 10.79
N LYS A 31 3.81 8.33 10.72
CA LYS A 31 4.45 9.02 11.84
C LYS A 31 3.68 10.28 12.21
N ASN A 32 3.38 11.11 11.21
CA ASN A 32 2.71 12.38 11.41
C ASN A 32 1.29 12.17 11.94
N SER A 33 0.55 11.20 11.40
CA SER A 33 -0.81 10.88 11.87
C SER A 33 -0.84 10.37 13.32
N LEU A 34 0.19 9.66 13.77
CA LEU A 34 0.33 9.22 15.17
C LEU A 34 0.79 10.34 16.12
N LEU A 35 1.43 11.39 15.60
CA LEU A 35 1.91 12.54 16.37
C LEU A 35 0.88 13.67 16.47
N ASP A 36 -0.03 13.78 15.50
CA ASP A 36 -1.12 14.73 15.54
C ASP A 36 -2.08 14.38 16.68
N SER A 37 -2.25 15.32 17.62
CA SER A 37 -3.05 15.14 18.83
C SER A 37 -4.57 15.14 18.60
N ASN A 38 -5.00 15.21 17.34
CA ASN A 38 -6.41 15.24 16.91
C ASN A 38 -6.85 13.95 16.23
N THR A 39 -5.96 12.96 16.06
CA THR A 39 -6.27 11.75 15.31
C THR A 39 -6.85 10.69 16.24
N GLU A 40 -8.15 10.41 16.10
CA GLU A 40 -8.92 9.35 16.79
C GLU A 40 -8.49 7.93 16.35
N ILE A 41 -7.20 7.69 16.09
CA ILE A 41 -6.75 6.42 15.52
C ILE A 41 -7.06 5.27 16.48
N ILE A 42 -6.98 5.46 17.81
CA ILE A 42 -7.40 4.50 18.85
C ILE A 42 -7.73 5.23 20.18
N GLY A 43 -8.89 5.88 20.32
CA GLY A 43 -9.37 6.43 21.61
C GLY A 43 -8.33 7.25 22.41
N ASP A 44 -8.22 7.02 23.73
CA ASP A 44 -7.29 7.70 24.65
C ASP A 44 -5.81 7.24 24.56
N PHE A 45 -5.44 6.45 23.55
CA PHE A 45 -4.08 5.93 23.42
C PHE A 45 -3.07 7.05 23.11
N LYS A 46 -2.02 7.13 23.94
CA LYS A 46 -0.85 7.98 23.69
C LYS A 46 0.34 7.10 23.34
N PRO A 47 0.89 7.17 22.10
CA PRO A 47 2.03 6.36 21.72
C PRO A 47 3.27 6.76 22.52
N ASP A 48 4.12 5.78 22.86
CA ASP A 48 5.44 6.07 23.43
C ASP A 48 6.33 6.69 22.34
N LEU A 49 6.62 7.98 22.47
CA LEU A 49 7.36 8.75 21.47
C LEU A 49 8.81 8.28 21.29
N SER A 50 9.42 7.72 22.34
CA SER A 50 10.79 7.22 22.27
C SER A 50 10.85 5.94 21.43
N THR A 51 9.95 5.01 21.71
CA THR A 51 9.78 3.75 20.96
C THR A 51 9.36 4.01 19.52
N LEU A 52 8.39 4.91 19.30
CA LEU A 52 7.99 5.37 17.97
C LEU A 52 9.20 5.87 17.18
N ASN A 53 9.94 6.87 17.69
CA ASN A 53 11.08 7.42 16.96
C ASN A 53 12.18 6.38 16.70
N LYS A 54 12.42 5.45 17.64
CA LYS A 54 13.40 4.38 17.49
C LYS A 54 13.01 3.40 16.38
N ILE A 55 11.75 2.96 16.34
CA ILE A 55 11.28 2.04 15.30
C ILE A 55 11.42 2.68 13.92
N PHE A 56 10.93 3.92 13.76
CA PHE A 56 10.96 4.62 12.48
C PHE A 56 12.39 4.88 12.00
N ALA A 57 13.31 5.26 12.90
CA ALA A 57 14.70 5.44 12.57
C ALA A 57 15.38 4.13 12.14
N ASN A 58 15.13 3.03 12.86
CA ASN A 58 15.70 1.72 12.52
C ASN A 58 15.18 1.21 11.17
N THR A 59 13.86 1.28 10.94
CA THR A 59 13.25 0.90 9.66
C THR A 59 13.83 1.71 8.50
N LYS A 60 14.01 3.03 8.69
CA LYS A 60 14.60 3.88 7.65
C LYS A 60 16.03 3.47 7.30
N VAL A 61 16.88 3.23 8.30
CA VAL A 61 18.28 2.81 8.09
C VAL A 61 18.35 1.46 7.36
N GLU A 62 17.48 0.51 7.73
CA GLU A 62 17.41 -0.79 7.07
C GLU A 62 17.03 -0.66 5.59
N ILE A 63 15.98 0.10 5.30
CA ILE A 63 15.46 0.30 3.94
C ILE A 63 16.43 1.06 3.04
N GLU A 64 17.15 2.05 3.58
CA GLU A 64 18.17 2.78 2.83
C GLU A 64 19.28 1.87 2.29
N GLY A 65 19.49 0.70 2.93
CA GLY A 65 20.49 -0.29 2.57
C GLY A 65 20.14 -1.16 1.34
N PHE A 66 18.86 -1.27 0.97
CA PHE A 66 18.43 -2.13 -0.16
C PHE A 66 18.89 -1.58 -1.51
N LYS A 67 19.25 -2.47 -2.42
CA LYS A 67 19.78 -2.17 -3.76
C LYS A 67 19.16 -3.01 -4.87
N THR A 68 18.51 -4.12 -4.52
CA THR A 68 17.90 -5.01 -5.50
C THR A 68 16.46 -5.33 -5.16
N LEU A 69 15.68 -5.68 -6.19
CA LEU A 69 14.33 -6.18 -6.02
C LEU A 69 14.29 -7.43 -5.12
N GLU A 70 15.31 -8.27 -5.21
CA GLU A 70 15.44 -9.49 -4.40
C GLU A 70 15.60 -9.17 -2.91
N GLU A 71 16.48 -8.24 -2.54
CA GLU A 71 16.66 -7.80 -1.15
C GLU A 71 15.36 -7.19 -0.58
N ILE A 72 14.63 -6.41 -1.40
CA ILE A 72 13.32 -5.86 -1.01
C ILE A 72 12.33 -7.01 -0.78
N ASN A 73 12.20 -7.95 -1.72
CA ASN A 73 11.30 -9.08 -1.58
C ASN A 73 11.67 -10.01 -0.40
N GLU A 74 12.95 -10.19 -0.10
CA GLU A 74 13.43 -10.95 1.06
C GLU A 74 13.05 -10.23 2.36
N TYR A 75 13.22 -8.90 2.43
CA TYR A 75 12.78 -8.11 3.58
C TYR A 75 11.27 -8.24 3.81
N ILE A 76 10.47 -8.11 2.75
CA ILE A 76 9.00 -8.23 2.79
C ILE A 76 8.59 -9.64 3.26
N SER A 77 9.21 -10.70 2.73
CA SER A 77 8.85 -12.08 3.09
C SER A 77 9.34 -12.50 4.47
N THR A 78 10.50 -12.02 4.92
CA THR A 78 11.08 -12.38 6.23
C THR A 78 10.38 -11.66 7.38
N ASN A 79 10.08 -10.38 7.22
CA ASN A 79 9.49 -9.58 8.30
C ASN A 79 7.96 -9.70 8.39
N PHE A 80 7.32 -10.28 7.37
CA PHE A 80 5.87 -10.34 7.30
C PHE A 80 5.45 -11.69 6.71
N SER A 81 4.75 -12.51 7.49
CA SER A 81 4.07 -13.70 6.96
C SER A 81 3.02 -13.23 5.96
N ILE A 82 3.38 -13.18 4.68
CA ILE A 82 2.46 -12.92 3.58
C ILE A 82 1.62 -14.21 3.41
N SER A 83 0.65 -14.43 4.29
CA SER A 83 -0.49 -15.25 3.89
C SER A 83 -1.22 -14.49 2.79
N ASP A 84 -1.46 -15.15 1.66
CA ASP A 84 -2.34 -14.71 0.56
C ASP A 84 -3.82 -14.62 1.04
N ASP A 85 -4.07 -14.02 2.20
CA ASP A 85 -5.41 -13.89 2.75
C ASP A 85 -6.18 -12.89 1.90
N LYS A 86 -7.14 -13.45 1.17
CA LYS A 86 -8.03 -12.76 0.22
C LYS A 86 -8.97 -11.74 0.88
N ASP A 87 -8.99 -11.63 2.20
CA ASP A 87 -10.08 -10.99 2.93
C ASP A 87 -9.69 -9.83 3.85
N GLY A 88 -8.45 -9.32 3.79
CA GLY A 88 -8.08 -8.15 4.61
C GLY A 88 -8.21 -8.38 6.13
N THR A 89 -8.37 -9.63 6.56
CA THR A 89 -8.47 -10.01 7.96
C THR A 89 -7.09 -9.96 8.60
N MET A 90 -7.04 -9.33 9.78
CA MET A 90 -5.83 -9.25 10.59
C MET A 90 -5.29 -10.67 10.86
N PRO A 91 -3.96 -10.92 10.79
CA PRO A 91 -3.42 -12.21 11.20
C PRO A 91 -3.82 -12.50 12.65
N SER A 92 -4.46 -13.65 12.90
CA SER A 92 -4.94 -14.06 14.23
C SER A 92 -3.83 -14.11 15.29
N THR A 93 -2.57 -14.20 14.86
CA THR A 93 -1.37 -14.11 15.69
C THR A 93 -1.19 -12.73 16.35
N ILE A 94 -1.49 -11.63 15.66
CA ILE A 94 -1.29 -10.27 16.19
C ILE A 94 -2.34 -9.94 17.26
N GLN A 95 -3.59 -10.37 17.08
CA GLN A 95 -4.63 -10.22 18.10
C GLN A 95 -4.29 -11.03 19.36
N THR A 96 -3.71 -12.22 19.19
CA THR A 96 -3.25 -13.05 20.29
C THR A 96 -2.06 -12.40 21.02
N GLU A 97 -1.06 -11.88 20.28
CA GLU A 97 0.06 -11.13 20.84
C GLU A 97 -0.38 -9.87 21.60
N LEU A 98 -1.41 -9.16 21.11
CA LEU A 98 -1.98 -7.99 21.80
C LEU A 98 -2.63 -8.39 23.13
N VAL A 99 -3.43 -9.46 23.13
CA VAL A 99 -4.10 -9.99 24.32
C VAL A 99 -3.09 -10.54 25.34
N GLU A 100 -2.01 -11.18 24.88
CA GLU A 100 -0.92 -11.68 25.72
C GLU A 100 -0.06 -10.54 26.29
N ALA A 101 0.28 -9.54 25.48
CA ALA A 101 1.01 -8.34 25.92
C ALA A 101 0.28 -7.59 27.03
N ILE A 102 -1.05 -7.46 26.91
CA ILE A 102 -1.92 -6.85 27.93
C ILE A 102 -1.92 -7.68 29.23
N LYS A 103 -1.82 -9.01 29.13
CA LYS A 103 -1.83 -9.92 30.29
C LYS A 103 -0.46 -10.01 30.99
N GLU A 104 0.64 -9.93 30.26
CA GLU A 104 1.98 -10.22 30.79
C GLU A 104 2.77 -8.98 31.24
N ASN A 105 2.50 -7.78 30.71
CA ASN A 105 3.28 -6.57 31.01
C ASN A 105 2.40 -5.33 31.31
N PRO A 106 1.69 -5.29 32.46
CA PRO A 106 0.79 -4.18 32.79
C PRO A 106 1.51 -2.83 32.99
N THR A 107 2.82 -2.81 33.30
CA THR A 107 3.58 -1.58 33.54
C THR A 107 4.21 -0.94 32.29
N ASN A 108 4.44 -1.70 31.21
CA ASN A 108 5.00 -1.21 29.93
C ASN A 108 4.00 -1.37 28.77
N ILE A 109 2.72 -1.40 29.10
CA ILE A 109 1.64 -1.69 28.15
C ILE A 109 1.60 -0.69 26.99
N HIS A 110 1.93 0.58 27.25
CA HIS A 110 1.97 1.62 26.22
C HIS A 110 3.07 1.38 25.18
N GLU A 111 4.29 1.07 25.61
CA GLU A 111 5.41 0.72 24.71
C GLU A 111 5.03 -0.47 23.83
N LYS A 112 4.47 -1.52 24.44
CA LYS A 112 4.16 -2.75 23.70
C LYS A 112 2.99 -2.59 22.72
N ILE A 113 1.97 -1.84 23.11
CA ILE A 113 0.85 -1.48 22.22
C ILE A 113 1.36 -0.58 21.08
N THR A 114 2.25 0.39 21.36
CA THR A 114 2.89 1.22 20.32
C THR A 114 3.63 0.34 19.30
N GLU A 115 4.48 -0.60 19.75
CA GLU A 115 5.18 -1.53 18.86
C GLU A 115 4.22 -2.32 17.96
N LEU A 116 3.14 -2.85 18.52
CA LEU A 116 2.18 -3.70 17.80
C LEU A 116 1.39 -2.89 16.77
N ILE A 117 0.91 -1.70 17.11
CA ILE A 117 0.18 -0.82 16.17
C ILE A 117 1.08 -0.44 15.01
N ILE A 118 2.31 -0.02 15.28
CA ILE A 118 3.26 0.36 14.22
C ILE A 118 3.55 -0.85 13.34
N ARG A 119 3.81 -2.02 13.93
CA ARG A 119 4.04 -3.25 13.17
C ARG A 119 2.87 -3.58 12.25
N MET A 120 1.63 -3.42 12.71
CA MET A 120 0.44 -3.64 11.88
C MET A 120 0.36 -2.66 10.69
N GLN A 121 0.54 -1.37 10.95
CA GLN A 121 0.43 -0.35 9.90
C GLN A 121 1.58 -0.48 8.88
N VAL A 122 2.79 -0.77 9.35
CA VAL A 122 3.94 -1.10 8.50
C VAL A 122 3.63 -2.36 7.67
N THR A 123 3.02 -3.39 8.25
CA THR A 123 2.62 -4.60 7.51
C THR A 123 1.69 -4.27 6.35
N THR A 124 0.72 -3.36 6.55
CA THR A 124 -0.19 -2.92 5.48
C THR A 124 0.57 -2.21 4.36
N ILE A 125 1.45 -1.26 4.69
CA ILE A 125 2.31 -0.56 3.73
C ILE A 125 3.13 -1.56 2.92
N VAL A 126 3.75 -2.55 3.60
CA VAL A 126 4.55 -3.60 2.98
C VAL A 126 3.74 -4.48 2.04
N LYS A 127 2.53 -4.89 2.44
CA LYS A 127 1.65 -5.70 1.58
C LYS A 127 1.30 -4.95 0.29
N ASN A 128 1.03 -3.66 0.39
CA ASN A 128 0.77 -2.82 -0.78
C ASN A 128 2.02 -2.68 -1.67
N CYS A 129 3.21 -2.51 -1.06
CA CYS A 129 4.48 -2.51 -1.78
C CYS A 129 4.70 -3.83 -2.53
N HIS A 130 4.49 -4.97 -1.87
CA HIS A 130 4.64 -6.29 -2.48
C HIS A 130 3.70 -6.48 -3.68
N LYS A 131 2.42 -6.11 -3.53
CA LYS A 131 1.43 -6.18 -4.62
C LYS A 131 1.81 -5.31 -5.82
N ALA A 132 2.38 -4.14 -5.59
CA ALA A 132 2.87 -3.27 -6.65
C ALA A 132 4.13 -3.83 -7.31
N LEU A 133 5.12 -4.30 -6.53
CA LEU A 133 6.38 -4.87 -7.03
C LEU A 133 6.20 -6.14 -7.86
N LYS A 134 5.05 -6.83 -7.76
CA LYS A 134 4.67 -7.89 -8.72
C LYS A 134 4.65 -7.39 -10.17
N LEU A 135 4.50 -6.08 -10.43
CA LEU A 135 4.70 -5.48 -11.74
C LEU A 135 6.14 -5.71 -12.25
N CYS A 136 7.14 -5.48 -11.39
CA CYS A 136 8.55 -5.70 -11.73
C CYS A 136 8.85 -7.19 -11.97
N ASP A 137 8.26 -8.08 -11.18
CA ASP A 137 8.35 -9.53 -11.40
C ASP A 137 7.71 -9.94 -12.74
N ASN A 138 6.54 -9.37 -13.05
CA ASN A 138 5.84 -9.61 -14.32
C ASN A 138 6.66 -9.12 -15.53
N LEU A 139 7.30 -7.96 -15.42
CA LEU A 139 8.22 -7.44 -16.43
C LEU A 139 9.41 -8.38 -16.61
N ASN A 140 10.11 -8.75 -15.52
CA ASN A 140 11.23 -9.69 -15.57
C ASN A 140 10.84 -11.04 -16.18
N GLY A 141 9.67 -11.58 -15.82
CA GLY A 141 9.18 -12.86 -16.30
C GLY A 141 8.81 -12.86 -17.79
N LYS A 142 8.29 -11.74 -18.31
CA LYS A 142 7.87 -11.62 -19.72
C LYS A 142 8.99 -11.19 -20.65
N LEU A 143 9.86 -10.28 -20.21
CA LEU A 143 10.90 -9.68 -21.05
C LEU A 143 12.28 -10.32 -20.85
N GLY A 144 12.44 -11.12 -19.80
CA GLY A 144 13.68 -11.81 -19.47
C GLY A 144 14.65 -10.91 -18.71
N SER A 145 14.96 -11.27 -17.47
CA SER A 145 15.86 -10.50 -16.60
C SER A 145 17.29 -10.36 -17.14
N THR A 146 17.74 -11.30 -17.98
CA THR A 146 19.09 -11.32 -18.55
C THR A 146 19.19 -10.68 -19.94
N THR A 147 18.06 -10.26 -20.51
CA THR A 147 18.00 -9.60 -21.81
C THR A 147 18.79 -8.29 -21.77
N ASP A 148 19.56 -8.02 -22.82
CA ASP A 148 20.29 -6.76 -22.97
C ASP A 148 19.28 -5.60 -23.01
N PHE A 149 19.51 -4.55 -22.22
CA PHE A 149 18.51 -3.49 -22.05
C PHE A 149 18.16 -2.78 -23.37
N LYS A 150 19.15 -2.62 -24.25
CA LYS A 150 18.97 -2.02 -25.59
C LYS A 150 18.05 -2.82 -26.52
N ASP A 151 17.85 -4.10 -26.23
CA ASP A 151 17.02 -5.01 -27.04
C ASP A 151 15.56 -5.05 -26.52
N ILE A 152 15.28 -4.34 -25.42
CA ILE A 152 13.93 -4.20 -24.86
C ILE A 152 13.17 -3.13 -25.65
N ASP A 153 12.04 -3.54 -26.22
CA ASP A 153 11.07 -2.62 -26.82
C ASP A 153 10.30 -1.89 -25.71
N LYS A 154 10.25 -0.56 -25.76
CA LYS A 154 9.57 0.24 -24.72
C LYS A 154 8.06 0.02 -24.78
N GLU A 155 7.53 -0.21 -25.96
CA GLU A 155 6.13 -0.45 -26.24
C GLU A 155 5.65 -1.73 -25.55
N ASP A 156 6.50 -2.76 -25.49
CA ASP A 156 6.21 -3.99 -24.74
C ASP A 156 6.17 -3.73 -23.23
N VAL A 157 7.08 -2.92 -22.69
CA VAL A 157 7.07 -2.51 -21.29
C VAL A 157 5.78 -1.76 -20.96
N TYR A 158 5.42 -0.75 -21.76
CA TYR A 158 4.20 0.04 -21.58
C TYR A 158 2.95 -0.83 -21.66
N TYR A 159 2.89 -1.78 -22.62
CA TYR A 159 1.77 -2.70 -22.74
C TYR A 159 1.59 -3.57 -21.49
N ILE A 160 2.69 -4.12 -20.94
CA ILE A 160 2.65 -4.96 -19.74
C ILE A 160 2.15 -4.16 -18.54
N LEU A 161 2.68 -2.95 -18.33
CA LEU A 161 2.31 -2.08 -17.22
C LEU A 161 0.84 -1.66 -17.31
N ASN A 162 0.41 -1.15 -18.47
CA ASN A 162 -0.97 -0.71 -18.69
C ASN A 162 -1.96 -1.86 -18.51
N SER A 163 -1.60 -3.07 -18.94
CA SER A 163 -2.45 -4.26 -18.72
C SER A 163 -2.66 -4.58 -17.25
N ASP A 164 -1.62 -4.44 -16.41
CA ASP A 164 -1.75 -4.69 -14.97
C ASP A 164 -2.45 -3.55 -14.24
N VAL A 165 -2.20 -2.29 -14.61
CA VAL A 165 -2.94 -1.12 -14.09
C VAL A 165 -4.44 -1.25 -14.42
N ALA A 166 -4.78 -1.64 -15.65
CA ALA A 166 -6.17 -1.84 -16.06
C ALA A 166 -6.90 -2.89 -15.21
N LYS A 167 -6.22 -3.93 -14.73
CA LYS A 167 -6.83 -4.94 -13.85
C LYS A 167 -7.24 -4.35 -12.51
N ILE A 168 -6.37 -3.55 -11.87
CA ILE A 168 -6.68 -2.96 -10.56
C ILE A 168 -7.70 -1.82 -10.68
N VAL A 169 -7.65 -1.02 -11.76
CA VAL A 169 -8.68 -0.01 -12.06
C VAL A 169 -10.04 -0.67 -12.29
N ASN A 170 -10.10 -1.83 -12.95
CA ASN A 170 -11.34 -2.59 -13.08
C ASN A 170 -11.89 -3.08 -11.73
N ASN A 171 -11.03 -3.41 -10.76
CA ASN A 171 -11.48 -3.74 -9.41
C ASN A 171 -12.15 -2.54 -8.74
N LEU A 172 -11.55 -1.34 -8.87
CA LEU A 172 -12.14 -0.10 -8.35
C LEU A 172 -13.47 0.20 -9.04
N LYS A 173 -13.55 0.04 -10.37
CA LYS A 173 -14.79 0.22 -11.13
C LYS A 173 -15.89 -0.74 -10.66
N ASN A 174 -15.56 -2.01 -10.46
CA ASN A 174 -16.51 -3.01 -9.97
C ASN A 174 -17.01 -2.65 -8.57
N TRP A 175 -16.11 -2.24 -7.67
CA TRP A 175 -16.48 -1.75 -6.34
C TRP A 175 -17.36 -0.49 -6.44
N SER A 176 -17.01 0.45 -7.30
CA SER A 176 -17.75 1.71 -7.51
C SER A 176 -19.17 1.46 -8.05
N THR A 177 -19.34 0.45 -8.89
CA THR A 177 -20.66 0.05 -9.42
C THR A 177 -21.53 -0.56 -8.33
N GLN A 178 -20.93 -1.25 -7.36
CA GLN A 178 -21.61 -1.79 -6.18
C GLN A 178 -21.91 -0.70 -5.14
N ASN A 179 -21.18 0.42 -5.16
CA ASN A 179 -21.26 1.52 -4.19
C ASN A 179 -21.41 2.88 -4.90
N PRO A 180 -22.53 3.12 -5.61
CA PRO A 180 -22.66 4.27 -6.52
C PRO A 180 -22.64 5.62 -5.80
N LYS A 181 -23.19 5.71 -4.57
CA LYS A 181 -23.17 6.96 -3.79
C LYS A 181 -21.75 7.43 -3.50
N GLN A 182 -20.87 6.50 -3.15
CA GLN A 182 -19.47 6.77 -2.88
C GLN A 182 -18.74 7.14 -4.17
N ALA A 183 -19.03 6.42 -5.25
CA ALA A 183 -18.42 6.62 -6.56
C ALA A 183 -18.67 8.02 -7.16
N GLU A 184 -19.75 8.70 -6.79
CA GLU A 184 -20.04 10.07 -7.21
C GLU A 184 -18.90 11.05 -6.82
N ASN A 185 -18.17 10.78 -5.74
CA ASN A 185 -17.10 11.66 -5.25
C ASN A 185 -15.82 11.63 -6.09
N TYR A 186 -15.64 10.62 -6.94
CA TYR A 186 -14.44 10.45 -7.78
C TYR A 186 -14.78 9.96 -9.20
N GLU A 187 -16.00 10.21 -9.68
CA GLU A 187 -16.50 9.67 -10.95
C GLU A 187 -15.67 10.14 -12.16
N ASN A 188 -15.15 11.38 -12.12
CA ASN A 188 -14.35 11.94 -13.20
C ASN A 188 -12.96 11.29 -13.23
N GLU A 189 -12.36 11.09 -12.06
CA GLU A 189 -11.08 10.44 -11.87
C GLU A 189 -11.16 8.98 -12.34
N LEU A 190 -12.26 8.29 -12.01
CA LEU A 190 -12.49 6.93 -12.50
C LEU A 190 -12.55 6.87 -14.03
N LYS A 191 -13.12 7.88 -14.70
CA LYS A 191 -13.13 7.95 -16.18
C LYS A 191 -11.70 8.09 -16.74
N ILE A 192 -10.88 8.95 -16.15
CA ILE A 192 -9.46 9.13 -16.55
C ILE A 192 -8.66 7.84 -16.33
N LEU A 193 -8.85 7.19 -15.18
CA LEU A 193 -8.20 5.92 -14.85
C LEU A 193 -8.57 4.82 -15.85
N MET A 194 -9.80 4.82 -16.34
CA MET A 194 -10.33 3.85 -17.29
C MET A 194 -9.98 4.11 -18.75
N ASP A 195 -9.65 5.34 -19.12
CA ASP A 195 -9.39 5.73 -20.51
C ASP A 195 -8.01 5.25 -20.97
N GLU A 196 -7.95 4.51 -22.08
CA GLU A 196 -6.69 3.97 -22.63
C GLU A 196 -5.79 5.07 -23.22
N GLU A 197 -6.37 6.19 -23.63
CA GLU A 197 -5.63 7.32 -24.23
C GLU A 197 -5.04 8.27 -23.17
N SER A 198 -5.54 8.22 -21.94
CA SER A 198 -5.04 9.04 -20.84
C SER A 198 -3.60 8.65 -20.50
N SER A 199 -2.73 9.66 -20.42
CA SER A 199 -1.32 9.47 -20.07
C SER A 199 -1.14 8.93 -18.65
N ILE A 200 0.00 8.32 -18.38
CA ILE A 200 0.29 7.80 -17.02
C ILE A 200 0.32 8.92 -15.97
N GLN A 201 0.70 10.14 -16.34
CA GLN A 201 0.66 11.29 -15.44
C GLN A 201 -0.79 11.65 -15.08
N GLU A 202 -1.69 11.72 -16.07
CA GLU A 202 -3.11 12.00 -15.82
C GLU A 202 -3.74 10.92 -14.94
N LYS A 203 -3.37 9.65 -15.16
CA LYS A 203 -3.79 8.54 -14.29
C LYS A 203 -3.25 8.67 -12.87
N LYS A 204 -2.01 9.15 -12.69
CA LYS A 204 -1.41 9.41 -11.38
C LYS A 204 -2.18 10.52 -10.66
N ASP A 205 -2.41 11.65 -11.31
CA ASP A 205 -3.14 12.78 -10.72
C ASP A 205 -4.57 12.36 -10.32
N ALA A 206 -5.25 11.58 -11.17
CA ALA A 206 -6.56 11.01 -10.86
C ALA A 206 -6.51 10.03 -9.68
N SER A 207 -5.47 9.19 -9.58
CA SER A 207 -5.33 8.26 -8.46
C SER A 207 -5.09 8.97 -7.13
N ASP A 208 -4.34 10.06 -7.12
CA ASP A 208 -4.06 10.85 -5.91
C ASP A 208 -5.37 11.46 -5.35
N ILE A 209 -6.30 11.87 -6.22
CA ILE A 209 -7.62 12.39 -5.82
C ILE A 209 -8.50 11.26 -5.25
N VAL A 210 -8.52 10.09 -5.89
CA VAL A 210 -9.27 8.92 -5.39
C VAL A 210 -8.73 8.49 -4.03
N GLU A 211 -7.41 8.50 -3.87
CA GLU A 211 -6.76 8.21 -2.60
C GLU A 211 -7.19 9.17 -1.50
N HIS A 212 -7.20 10.47 -1.80
CA HIS A 212 -7.63 11.47 -0.84
C HIS A 212 -9.06 11.23 -0.37
N TYR A 213 -9.97 10.84 -1.27
CA TYR A 213 -11.32 10.44 -0.89
C TYR A 213 -11.32 9.27 0.10
N PHE A 214 -10.65 8.16 -0.22
CA PHE A 214 -10.60 7.00 0.66
C PHE A 214 -9.88 7.26 1.99
N SER A 215 -8.95 8.21 2.05
CA SER A 215 -8.28 8.62 3.30
C SER A 215 -9.20 9.37 4.27
N THR A 216 -10.31 9.95 3.78
CA THR A 216 -11.22 10.79 4.58
C THR A 216 -12.58 10.15 4.83
N ILE A 217 -12.92 9.07 4.12
CA ILE A 217 -14.26 8.48 4.11
C ILE A 217 -14.69 7.92 5.48
N ILE A 218 -13.77 7.29 6.22
CA ILE A 218 -14.06 6.69 7.52
C ILE A 218 -14.51 7.76 8.53
N GLY A 219 -13.87 8.93 8.54
CA GLY A 219 -14.22 10.01 9.48
C GLY A 219 -15.45 10.83 9.10
N ASN A 220 -15.94 10.70 7.86
CA ASN A 220 -17.03 11.52 7.33
C ASN A 220 -18.34 10.74 7.12
N GLU A 221 -18.26 9.43 6.82
CA GLU A 221 -19.43 8.63 6.42
C GLU A 221 -19.79 7.51 7.41
N ILE A 222 -18.94 7.19 8.39
CA ILE A 222 -19.20 6.14 9.39
C ILE A 222 -19.57 6.82 10.71
N ASP A 223 -20.77 6.55 11.22
CA ASP A 223 -21.24 7.11 12.49
C ASP A 223 -20.99 6.16 13.68
N ASP A 224 -21.25 6.66 14.90
CA ASP A 224 -21.09 5.90 16.13
C ASP A 224 -22.00 4.66 16.18
N GLU A 225 -23.15 4.65 15.50
CA GLU A 225 -24.05 3.50 15.45
C GLU A 225 -23.47 2.39 14.56
N ASP A 226 -22.89 2.75 13.41
CA ASP A 226 -22.18 1.83 12.51
C ASP A 226 -20.95 1.19 13.19
N ILE A 227 -20.25 1.95 14.04
CA ILE A 227 -19.13 1.44 14.86
C ILE A 227 -19.64 0.48 15.94
N ASN A 228 -20.78 0.76 16.56
CA ASN A 228 -21.36 -0.09 17.61
C ASN A 228 -21.89 -1.44 17.08
N ASP A 229 -22.19 -1.55 15.79
CA ASP A 229 -22.60 -2.80 15.15
C ASP A 229 -21.42 -3.73 14.75
N LEU A 230 -20.19 -3.36 15.09
CA LEU A 230 -18.97 -4.20 14.96
C LEU A 230 -18.83 -5.33 16.00
N ALA A 231 -19.88 -5.66 16.75
CA ALA A 231 -19.81 -6.80 17.68
C ALA A 231 -19.46 -8.09 16.90
N PRO A 232 -18.53 -8.95 17.37
CA PRO A 232 -18.05 -10.12 16.62
C PRO A 232 -19.14 -11.10 16.14
N ASP A 233 -20.31 -11.07 16.79
CA ASP A 233 -21.51 -11.85 16.48
C ASP A 233 -22.45 -11.18 15.46
N LYS A 234 -22.18 -9.94 15.06
CA LYS A 234 -22.99 -9.14 14.12
C LYS A 234 -22.27 -8.79 12.81
N ILE A 235 -20.93 -8.86 12.78
CA ILE A 235 -20.15 -8.63 11.57
C ILE A 235 -20.53 -9.66 10.51
N ASN A 236 -21.05 -9.17 9.38
CA ASN A 236 -21.31 -9.95 8.18
C ASN A 236 -20.75 -9.23 6.95
N GLU A 237 -20.67 -9.92 5.81
CA GLU A 237 -20.07 -9.40 4.56
C GLU A 237 -20.68 -8.09 4.04
N ASN A 238 -21.87 -7.71 4.52
CA ASN A 238 -22.53 -6.45 4.16
C ASN A 238 -22.27 -5.32 5.17
N SER A 239 -21.40 -5.52 6.17
CA SER A 239 -20.99 -4.47 7.10
C SER A 239 -20.33 -3.33 6.33
N ILE A 240 -20.79 -2.10 6.60
CA ILE A 240 -20.33 -0.89 5.91
C ILE A 240 -18.81 -0.73 6.02
N ILE A 241 -18.23 -1.09 7.17
CA ILE A 241 -16.79 -1.05 7.42
C ILE A 241 -16.02 -2.07 6.57
N LEU A 242 -16.56 -3.28 6.37
CA LEU A 242 -15.94 -4.27 5.49
C LEU A 242 -15.97 -3.82 4.02
N ILE A 243 -17.09 -3.21 3.59
CA ILE A 243 -17.24 -2.65 2.24
C ILE A 243 -16.22 -1.52 2.02
N PHE A 244 -16.07 -0.61 2.98
CA PHE A 244 -15.10 0.49 2.89
C PHE A 244 -13.65 0.00 2.94
N ASN A 245 -13.30 -0.91 3.84
CA ASN A 245 -11.95 -1.48 3.91
C ASN A 245 -11.55 -2.17 2.61
N LYS A 246 -12.50 -2.82 1.92
CA LYS A 246 -12.27 -3.37 0.59
C LYS A 246 -11.98 -2.27 -0.44
N GLY A 247 -12.71 -1.16 -0.40
CA GLY A 247 -12.47 0.01 -1.25
C GLY A 247 -11.09 0.61 -1.03
N ILE A 248 -10.72 0.86 0.23
CA ILE A 248 -9.40 1.37 0.64
C ILE A 248 -8.29 0.46 0.15
N THR A 249 -8.41 -0.86 0.36
CA THR A 249 -7.40 -1.84 -0.09
C THR A 249 -7.22 -1.83 -1.61
N ILE A 250 -8.30 -1.70 -2.37
CA ILE A 250 -8.24 -1.59 -3.85
C ILE A 250 -7.56 -0.28 -4.24
N CYS A 251 -7.90 0.83 -3.57
CA CYS A 251 -7.33 2.15 -3.82
C CYS A 251 -5.82 2.17 -3.56
N ASP A 252 -5.37 1.70 -2.38
CA ASP A 252 -3.96 1.67 -2.03
C ASP A 252 -3.13 0.87 -3.03
N GLU A 253 -3.64 -0.29 -3.45
CA GLU A 253 -2.97 -1.11 -4.46
C GLU A 253 -2.93 -0.41 -5.82
N MET A 254 -4.02 0.28 -6.20
CA MET A 254 -4.09 1.04 -7.46
C MET A 254 -3.06 2.17 -7.48
N VAL A 255 -3.03 3.01 -6.44
CA VAL A 255 -2.10 4.13 -6.31
C VAL A 255 -0.66 3.62 -6.37
N ALA A 256 -0.32 2.60 -5.57
CA ALA A 256 1.03 2.04 -5.56
C ALA A 256 1.47 1.55 -6.95
N LYS A 257 0.57 0.90 -7.70
CA LYS A 257 0.85 0.41 -9.06
C LYS A 257 0.99 1.53 -10.09
N ILE A 258 0.14 2.55 -10.02
CA ILE A 258 0.19 3.70 -10.93
C ILE A 258 1.47 4.52 -10.67
N ASP A 259 1.81 4.75 -9.41
CA ASP A 259 3.04 5.46 -9.02
C ASP A 259 4.30 4.72 -9.49
N LEU A 260 4.37 3.40 -9.30
CA LEU A 260 5.47 2.58 -9.82
C LEU A 260 5.53 2.63 -11.35
N THR A 261 4.39 2.50 -12.03
CA THR A 261 4.30 2.57 -13.49
C THR A 261 4.76 3.93 -14.01
N HIS A 262 4.37 5.01 -13.34
CA HIS A 262 4.80 6.36 -13.65
C HIS A 262 6.33 6.48 -13.57
N LEU A 263 6.95 5.99 -12.50
CA LEU A 263 8.40 5.99 -12.37
C LEU A 263 9.09 5.16 -13.48
N VAL A 264 8.53 3.99 -13.83
CA VAL A 264 9.07 3.19 -14.95
C VAL A 264 9.07 3.99 -16.24
N HIS A 265 7.99 4.75 -16.53
CA HIS A 265 7.92 5.62 -17.70
C HIS A 265 8.96 6.75 -17.66
N GLU A 266 9.16 7.38 -16.51
CA GLU A 266 10.19 8.41 -16.36
C GLU A 266 11.59 7.86 -16.61
N GLU A 267 11.89 6.67 -16.08
CA GLU A 267 13.22 6.06 -16.18
C GLU A 267 13.54 5.49 -17.57
N LEU A 268 12.51 5.24 -18.40
CA LEU A 268 12.65 4.81 -19.79
C LEU A 268 12.88 5.97 -20.77
N ASN A 269 12.46 7.19 -20.43
CA ASN A 269 12.55 8.37 -21.31
C ASN A 269 13.82 9.20 -21.07
#